data_AF-A0A392MT82-F1
#
_entry.id   AF-A0A392MT82-F1
#
_cell.length_a   1.000
_cell.length_b   1.000
_cell.length_c   1.000
_cell.angle_alpha   90.00
_cell.angle_beta   90.00
_cell.angle_gamma   90.00
#
_symmetry.space_group_name_H-M   'P 1'
#
loop_
_entity.id
_entity.type
_entity.pdbx_description
1 polymer ?
#
loop_
_entity_poly.entity_id
_entity_poly.type
_entity_poly.pdbx_seq_one_letter_code
_entity_poly.pdbx_strand_id
1 'polypeptide(L)'
;MYTASGWPSVSGDALKVLAGNISSDYDFTDDIYNIDLDDEHENPSQSHIEVSKVDNSAYGTAFAAFPTEKEGREACHAIAALCEVSSINSLISNFILPLQGHNISGKDNRVHCSLNINTETGRLSARRPNLQNQPALEKDRYKIRQAFIAAPGNSLIVADYGQ
;
A
#
# COMPACT_ATOMS: atom_id res chain seq x y z
N MET A 1 -3.22 -1.45 -23.95
CA MET A 1 -1.77 -1.56 -23.66
C MET A 1 -1.50 -2.95 -23.12
N TYR A 2 -0.38 -3.57 -23.48
CA TYR A 2 0.02 -4.90 -23.01
C TYR A 2 1.37 -4.82 -22.29
N THR A 3 1.57 -5.69 -21.30
CA THR A 3 2.83 -5.89 -20.57
C THR A 3 3.89 -6.53 -21.48
N ALA A 4 5.16 -6.53 -21.06
CA ALA A 4 6.25 -7.20 -21.78
C ALA A 4 6.00 -8.72 -21.96
N SER A 5 5.20 -9.32 -21.09
CA SER A 5 4.74 -10.71 -21.14
C SER A 5 3.50 -10.93 -22.03
N GLY A 6 2.98 -9.90 -22.71
CA GLY A 6 1.82 -10.00 -23.61
C GLY A 6 0.46 -9.99 -22.92
N TRP A 7 0.40 -9.85 -21.59
CA TRP A 7 -0.84 -9.71 -20.83
C TRP A 7 -1.38 -8.28 -20.86
N PRO A 8 -2.71 -8.05 -20.84
CA PRO A 8 -3.27 -6.70 -20.77
C PRO A 8 -2.72 -5.92 -19.57
N SER A 9 -2.26 -4.70 -19.82
CA SER A 9 -1.85 -3.80 -18.74
C SER A 9 -3.08 -3.16 -18.12
N VAL A 10 -3.16 -3.18 -16.78
CA VAL A 10 -4.26 -2.59 -16.01
C VAL A 10 -3.74 -1.46 -15.12
N SER A 11 -4.59 -0.47 -14.81
CA SER A 11 -4.25 0.58 -13.85
C SER A 11 -4.50 0.13 -12.41
N GLY A 12 -3.80 0.76 -11.46
CA GLY A 12 -4.05 0.54 -10.03
C GLY A 12 -5.49 0.88 -9.62
N ASP A 13 -6.12 1.87 -10.26
CA ASP A 13 -7.51 2.23 -9.99
C ASP A 13 -8.49 1.16 -10.47
N ALA A 14 -8.21 0.53 -11.62
CA ALA A 14 -9.00 -0.61 -12.08
C ALA A 14 -8.88 -1.79 -11.10
N LEU A 15 -7.66 -2.09 -10.61
CA LEU A 15 -7.45 -3.13 -9.60
C LEU A 15 -8.20 -2.84 -8.29
N LYS A 16 -8.23 -1.59 -7.83
CA LYS A 16 -9.00 -1.21 -6.64
C LYS A 16 -10.50 -1.42 -6.82
N VAL A 17 -11.04 -1.13 -8.01
CA VAL A 17 -12.45 -1.42 -8.33
C VAL A 17 -12.73 -2.93 -8.34
N LEU A 18 -11.78 -3.74 -8.86
CA LEU A 18 -11.90 -5.21 -8.81
C LEU A 18 -11.90 -5.74 -7.37
N ALA A 19 -11.05 -5.20 -6.51
CA ALA A 19 -10.96 -5.60 -5.10
C ALA A 19 -12.16 -5.14 -4.27
N GLY A 20 -12.63 -3.92 -4.48
CA GLY A 20 -13.64 -3.27 -3.64
C GLY A 20 -13.01 -2.51 -2.46
N ASN A 21 -13.82 -2.19 -1.47
CA ASN A 21 -13.42 -1.45 -0.26
C ASN A 21 -13.20 -2.39 0.92
N ILE A 22 -12.27 -3.32 0.75
CA ILE A 22 -11.90 -4.33 1.74
C ILE A 22 -10.51 -4.04 2.32
N SER A 23 -10.28 -4.48 3.56
CA SER A 23 -8.94 -4.47 4.14
C SER A 23 -8.05 -5.50 3.43
N SER A 24 -6.77 -5.17 3.29
CA SER A 24 -5.73 -6.11 2.88
C SER A 24 -5.29 -7.06 4.00
N ASP A 25 -5.66 -6.75 5.25
CA ASP A 25 -5.50 -7.64 6.41
C ASP A 25 -6.55 -8.75 6.33
N TYR A 26 -6.28 -9.76 5.50
CA TYR A 26 -7.07 -10.99 5.43
C TYR A 26 -6.24 -12.15 5.94
N ASP A 27 -6.71 -12.76 7.02
CA ASP A 27 -6.05 -13.94 7.58
C ASP A 27 -6.58 -15.19 6.88
N PHE A 28 -5.71 -15.86 6.12
CA PHE A 28 -6.06 -17.07 5.39
C PHE A 28 -6.27 -18.28 6.34
N THR A 29 -5.99 -18.14 7.64
CA THR A 29 -5.91 -19.27 8.58
C THR A 29 -7.21 -19.67 9.25
N ASP A 30 -8.29 -18.90 9.15
CA ASP A 30 -9.53 -19.19 9.89
C ASP A 30 -10.28 -20.44 9.39
N ASP A 31 -10.00 -20.92 8.18
CA ASP A 31 -10.69 -22.09 7.61
C ASP A 31 -9.99 -23.44 7.87
N ILE A 32 -8.79 -23.47 8.48
CA ILE A 32 -8.02 -24.72 8.65
C ILE A 32 -8.06 -25.28 10.10
N TYR A 33 -8.55 -24.51 11.08
CA TYR A 33 -8.54 -24.92 12.50
C TYR A 33 -9.91 -25.24 13.11
N ASN A 34 -10.92 -25.59 12.32
CA ASN A 34 -12.11 -26.30 12.83
C ASN A 34 -11.99 -27.82 12.61
N ILE A 35 -10.82 -28.39 12.93
CA ILE A 35 -10.75 -29.80 13.32
C ILE A 35 -10.79 -29.79 14.84
N ASP A 36 -12.01 -29.84 15.37
CA ASP A 36 -12.24 -30.21 16.76
C ASP A 36 -11.58 -31.58 16.98
N LEU A 37 -10.44 -31.58 17.68
CA LEU A 37 -9.97 -32.76 18.37
C LEU A 37 -10.88 -32.93 19.58
N ASP A 38 -12.06 -33.51 19.35
CA ASP A 38 -12.99 -33.90 20.41
C ASP A 38 -12.36 -35.02 21.24
N ASP A 39 -11.82 -34.62 22.40
CA ASP A 39 -11.68 -35.46 23.57
C ASP A 39 -13.09 -35.76 24.13
N GLU A 40 -13.28 -36.98 24.62
CA GLU A 40 -14.57 -37.57 24.99
C GLU A 40 -15.35 -36.70 26.01
N HIS A 41 -16.66 -36.47 25.76
CA HIS A 41 -17.79 -36.75 26.68
C HIS A 41 -19.07 -35.93 26.38
N GLU A 42 -20.13 -36.65 26.00
CA GLU A 42 -21.59 -36.42 26.20
C GLU A 42 -22.18 -34.99 26.24
N ASN A 43 -22.91 -34.59 25.17
CA ASN A 43 -24.38 -34.37 25.16
C ASN A 43 -24.90 -33.80 23.82
N PRO A 44 -26.02 -34.28 23.25
CA PRO A 44 -26.56 -33.76 22.00
C PRO A 44 -27.57 -32.64 22.26
N SER A 45 -27.10 -31.41 22.44
CA SER A 45 -27.96 -30.22 22.37
C SER A 45 -27.72 -29.55 21.02
N GLN A 46 -28.73 -29.58 20.17
CA GLN A 46 -28.75 -28.95 18.84
C GLN A 46 -28.35 -27.46 18.94
N SER A 47 -27.09 -27.14 18.65
CA SER A 47 -26.65 -25.78 18.39
C SER A 47 -27.00 -25.46 16.93
N HIS A 48 -28.04 -24.66 16.76
CA HIS A 48 -28.26 -23.94 15.50
C HIS A 48 -27.01 -23.10 15.24
N ILE A 49 -26.18 -23.52 14.29
CA ILE A 49 -25.13 -22.68 13.72
C ILE A 49 -25.86 -21.58 12.95
N GLU A 50 -26.04 -20.41 13.56
CA GLU A 50 -26.43 -19.20 12.83
C GLU A 50 -25.31 -18.89 11.85
N VAL A 51 -25.54 -19.21 10.57
CA VAL A 51 -24.70 -18.73 9.47
C VAL A 51 -24.81 -17.21 9.47
N SER A 52 -23.82 -16.54 10.06
CA SER A 52 -23.67 -15.09 9.97
C SER A 52 -23.70 -14.73 8.49
N LYS A 53 -24.73 -14.00 8.05
CA LYS A 53 -24.78 -13.46 6.69
C LYS A 53 -23.56 -12.55 6.52
N VAL A 54 -22.56 -13.05 5.81
CA VAL A 54 -21.36 -12.27 5.53
C VAL A 54 -21.77 -11.13 4.61
N ASP A 55 -21.54 -9.90 5.07
CA ASP A 55 -21.81 -8.70 4.30
C ASP A 55 -20.83 -8.63 3.11
N ASN A 56 -21.29 -9.08 1.94
CA ASN A 56 -20.50 -9.09 0.72
C ASN A 56 -20.46 -7.70 0.03
N SER A 57 -21.09 -6.66 0.60
CA SER A 57 -21.19 -5.34 -0.05
C SER A 57 -19.86 -4.60 -0.21
N ALA A 58 -18.85 -4.98 0.57
CA ALA A 58 -17.51 -4.39 0.50
C ALA A 58 -16.68 -4.90 -0.69
N TYR A 59 -17.01 -6.07 -1.24
CA TYR A 59 -16.21 -6.72 -2.28
C TYR A 59 -16.48 -6.14 -3.67
N GLY A 60 -15.42 -6.05 -4.47
CA GLY A 60 -15.48 -5.52 -5.83
C GLY A 60 -15.96 -6.54 -6.86
N THR A 61 -15.84 -6.18 -8.14
CA THR A 61 -16.36 -7.02 -9.23
C THR A 61 -15.61 -8.34 -9.40
N ALA A 62 -14.41 -8.49 -8.84
CA ALA A 62 -13.72 -9.78 -8.85
C ALA A 62 -14.48 -10.85 -8.07
N PHE A 63 -15.24 -10.49 -7.03
CA PHE A 63 -16.00 -11.44 -6.22
C PHE A 63 -16.97 -12.29 -7.06
N ALA A 64 -17.70 -11.65 -7.98
CA ALA A 64 -18.67 -12.32 -8.84
C ALA A 64 -18.04 -13.05 -10.04
N ALA A 65 -16.73 -12.89 -10.26
CA ALA A 65 -16.03 -13.50 -11.39
C ALA A 65 -15.58 -14.95 -11.10
N PHE A 66 -15.61 -15.38 -9.83
CA PHE A 66 -15.18 -16.72 -9.41
C PHE A 66 -16.37 -17.66 -9.14
N PRO A 67 -16.19 -18.98 -9.33
CA PRO A 67 -17.27 -19.97 -9.16
C PRO A 67 -17.86 -20.05 -7.76
N THR A 68 -17.04 -19.84 -6.72
CA THR A 68 -17.45 -19.94 -5.32
C THR A 68 -17.29 -18.61 -4.59
N GLU A 69 -18.12 -18.38 -3.57
CA GLU A 69 -18.00 -17.17 -2.74
C GLU A 69 -16.62 -17.08 -2.07
N LYS A 70 -16.08 -18.22 -1.62
CA LYS A 70 -14.75 -18.29 -0.99
C LYS A 70 -13.66 -17.79 -1.95
N GLU A 71 -13.60 -18.36 -3.16
CA GLU A 71 -12.63 -17.95 -4.18
C GLU A 71 -12.80 -16.48 -4.57
N GLY A 72 -14.04 -15.99 -4.64
CA GLY A 72 -14.34 -14.59 -4.92
C GLY A 72 -13.77 -13.64 -3.85
N ARG A 73 -13.93 -13.98 -2.56
CA ARG A 73 -13.37 -13.17 -1.46
C ARG A 73 -11.84 -13.22 -1.47
N GLU A 74 -11.27 -14.42 -1.59
CA GLU A 74 -9.82 -14.62 -1.67
C GLU A 74 -9.21 -13.81 -2.83
N ALA A 75 -9.87 -13.80 -4.00
CA ALA A 75 -9.42 -13.02 -5.14
C ALA A 75 -9.44 -11.52 -4.88
N CYS A 76 -10.52 -10.98 -4.30
CA CYS A 76 -10.58 -9.58 -3.92
C CYS A 76 -9.48 -9.22 -2.92
N HIS A 77 -9.27 -10.02 -1.88
CA HIS A 77 -8.21 -9.79 -0.89
C HIS A 77 -6.81 -9.87 -1.50
N ALA A 78 -6.55 -10.83 -2.39
CA ALA A 78 -5.28 -10.92 -3.11
C ALA A 78 -5.02 -9.68 -3.98
N ILE A 79 -6.05 -9.15 -4.65
CA ILE A 79 -5.93 -7.91 -5.44
C ILE A 79 -5.69 -6.69 -4.54
N ALA A 80 -6.40 -6.59 -3.41
CA ALA A 80 -6.19 -5.52 -2.44
C ALA A 80 -4.75 -5.53 -1.89
N ALA A 81 -4.25 -6.70 -1.49
CA ALA A 81 -2.88 -6.90 -1.05
C ALA A 81 -1.87 -6.55 -2.15
N LEU A 82 -2.13 -6.90 -3.40
CA LEU A 82 -1.28 -6.53 -4.53
C LEU A 82 -1.21 -5.00 -4.72
N CYS A 83 -2.33 -4.29 -4.60
CA CYS A 83 -2.35 -2.83 -4.64
C CYS A 83 -1.51 -2.23 -3.51
N GLU A 84 -1.59 -2.79 -2.30
CA GLU A 84 -0.81 -2.35 -1.16
C GLU A 84 0.69 -2.58 -1.37
N VAL A 85 1.10 -3.79 -1.77
CA VAL A 85 2.51 -4.10 -2.09
C VAL A 85 3.04 -3.18 -3.19
N SER A 86 2.22 -2.88 -4.20
CA SER A 86 2.61 -1.94 -5.27
C SER A 86 2.85 -0.52 -4.73
N SER A 87 2.02 -0.07 -3.79
CA SER A 87 2.21 1.23 -3.13
C SER A 87 3.48 1.27 -2.27
N ILE A 88 3.76 0.19 -1.54
CA ILE A 88 4.98 0.02 -0.74
C ILE A 88 6.21 0.04 -1.63
N ASN A 89 6.21 -0.76 -2.70
CA ASN A 89 7.31 -0.85 -3.65
C ASN A 89 7.57 0.51 -4.31
N SER A 90 6.52 1.26 -4.64
CA SER A 90 6.65 2.62 -5.16
C SER A 90 7.35 3.53 -4.16
N LEU A 91 7.03 3.43 -2.87
CA LEU A 91 7.67 4.24 -1.84
C LEU A 91 9.14 3.87 -1.62
N ILE A 92 9.43 2.57 -1.54
CA ILE A 92 10.79 2.05 -1.40
C ILE A 92 11.66 2.49 -2.59
N SER A 93 11.17 2.26 -3.81
CA SER A 93 11.95 2.46 -5.03
C SER A 93 12.14 3.93 -5.37
N ASN A 94 11.13 4.77 -5.13
CA ASN A 94 11.20 6.19 -5.50
C ASN A 94 11.78 7.09 -4.40
N PHE A 95 11.71 6.68 -3.13
CA PHE A 95 12.15 7.53 -2.01
C PHE A 95 13.25 6.91 -1.17
N ILE A 96 13.03 5.71 -0.62
CA ILE A 96 13.95 5.15 0.38
C ILE A 96 15.30 4.78 -0.25
N LEU A 97 15.28 3.97 -1.32
CA LEU A 97 16.51 3.52 -1.96
C LEU A 97 17.32 4.69 -2.56
N PRO A 98 16.71 5.67 -3.25
CA PRO A 98 17.46 6.83 -3.74
C PRO A 98 18.12 7.66 -2.63
N LEU A 99 17.50 7.74 -1.44
CA LEU A 99 18.04 8.47 -0.27
C LEU A 99 19.17 7.73 0.46
N GLN A 100 19.35 6.43 0.19
CA GLN A 100 20.43 5.62 0.77
C GLN A 100 21.69 5.57 -0.12
N GLY A 101 21.64 6.10 -1.34
CA GLY A 101 22.76 6.03 -2.27
C GLY A 101 24.00 6.78 -1.78
N HIS A 102 25.18 6.16 -1.83
CA HIS A 102 26.43 6.83 -1.42
C HIS A 102 26.75 8.09 -2.24
N ASN A 103 26.27 8.17 -3.49
CA ASN A 103 26.54 9.26 -4.42
C ASN A 103 25.73 10.55 -4.16
N ILE A 104 24.78 10.54 -3.23
CA ILE A 104 23.97 11.72 -2.87
C ILE A 104 24.35 12.32 -1.51
N SER A 105 25.18 11.62 -0.74
CA SER A 105 25.74 12.14 0.51
C SER A 105 26.86 13.13 0.16
N GLY A 106 26.69 14.39 0.55
CA GLY A 106 27.76 15.37 0.52
C GLY A 106 28.88 14.99 1.48
N LYS A 107 29.96 15.76 1.48
CA LYS A 107 31.09 15.59 2.42
C LYS A 107 30.68 15.72 3.90
N ASP A 108 29.49 16.25 4.15
CA ASP A 108 28.90 16.56 5.44
C ASP A 108 27.84 15.54 5.91
N ASN A 109 27.73 14.38 5.25
CA ASN A 109 26.69 13.37 5.53
C ASN A 109 25.26 13.92 5.39
N ARG A 110 25.06 14.92 4.53
CA ARG A 110 23.73 15.46 4.19
C ARG A 110 23.33 15.03 2.79
N VAL A 111 22.03 14.95 2.55
CA VAL A 111 21.46 14.71 1.22
C VAL A 111 21.47 16.02 0.42
N HIS A 112 22.17 16.03 -0.72
CA HIS A 112 22.18 17.18 -1.63
C HIS A 112 21.40 16.85 -2.90
N CYS A 113 20.38 17.65 -3.22
CA CYS A 113 19.64 17.54 -4.48
C CYS A 113 20.10 18.61 -5.48
N SER A 114 19.91 18.35 -6.77
CA SER A 114 20.11 19.32 -7.83
C SER A 114 18.78 19.96 -8.21
N LEU A 115 18.71 21.29 -8.18
CA LEU A 115 17.55 22.05 -8.64
C LEU A 115 17.68 22.41 -10.12
N ASN A 116 16.62 22.15 -10.89
CA ASN A 116 16.46 22.64 -12.25
C ASN A 116 15.53 23.86 -12.24
N ILE A 117 16.04 24.97 -12.75
CA ILE A 117 15.34 26.25 -12.84
C ILE A 117 14.64 26.45 -14.20
N ASN A 118 15.05 25.68 -15.22
CA ASN A 118 14.53 25.80 -16.58
C ASN A 118 13.41 24.76 -16.79
N THR A 119 12.23 25.03 -16.24
CA THR A 119 11.04 24.22 -16.51
C THR A 119 10.03 25.03 -17.30
N GLU A 120 9.25 24.35 -18.16
CA GLU A 120 8.24 24.98 -19.02
C GLU A 120 7.18 25.75 -18.21
N THR A 121 6.85 25.26 -17.03
CA THR A 121 5.85 25.87 -16.13
C THR A 121 6.42 27.00 -15.25
N GLY A 122 7.74 27.21 -15.27
CA GLY A 122 8.42 28.15 -14.36
C GLY A 122 8.61 27.64 -12.92
N ARG A 123 8.10 26.46 -12.56
CA ARG A 123 8.33 25.84 -11.24
C ARG A 123 9.75 25.27 -11.14
N LEU A 124 10.35 25.25 -9.95
CA LEU A 124 11.60 24.50 -9.74
C LEU A 124 11.34 22.99 -9.84
N SER A 125 12.31 22.22 -10.32
CA SER A 125 12.28 20.75 -10.20
C SER A 125 13.53 20.18 -9.54
N ALA A 126 13.38 19.23 -8.62
CA ALA A 126 14.50 18.61 -7.89
C ALA A 126 14.85 17.23 -8.48
N ARG A 127 16.13 16.97 -8.66
CA ARG A 127 16.65 15.67 -9.14
C ARG A 127 17.93 15.27 -8.42
N ARG A 128 18.20 13.96 -8.41
CA ARG A 128 19.41 13.35 -7.80
C ARG A 128 19.66 13.78 -6.34
N PRO A 129 18.82 13.38 -5.37
CA PRO A 129 17.54 12.67 -5.51
C PRO A 129 16.37 13.66 -5.72
N ASN A 130 15.18 13.15 -6.08
CA ASN A 130 13.98 13.99 -6.14
C ASN A 130 13.41 14.18 -4.73
N LEU A 131 13.47 15.42 -4.21
CA LEU A 131 12.95 15.78 -2.90
C LEU A 131 11.54 16.41 -2.92
N GLN A 132 10.91 16.52 -4.09
CA GLN A 132 9.60 17.16 -4.25
C GLN A 132 8.43 16.20 -4.10
N ASN A 133 8.58 14.94 -4.54
CA ASN A 133 7.47 13.99 -4.62
C ASN A 133 7.12 13.32 -3.28
N GLN A 134 7.50 13.89 -2.14
CA GLN A 134 7.26 13.27 -0.83
C GLN A 134 5.76 13.01 -0.61
N PRO A 135 5.38 11.91 0.07
CA PRO A 135 4.00 11.68 0.45
C PRO A 135 3.41 12.91 1.14
N ALA A 136 2.14 13.22 0.85
CA ALA A 136 1.40 14.23 1.60
C ALA A 136 1.34 13.82 3.08
N LEU A 137 1.27 14.78 4.00
CA LEU A 137 1.40 14.52 5.44
C LEU A 137 0.37 13.49 5.92
N GLU A 138 -0.87 13.64 5.45
CA GLU A 138 -2.00 12.75 5.76
C GLU A 138 -1.89 11.36 5.10
N LYS A 139 -0.98 11.20 4.13
CA LYS A 139 -0.75 9.94 3.38
C LYS A 139 0.62 9.33 3.67
N ASP A 140 1.42 9.92 4.56
CA ASP A 140 2.75 9.44 4.91
C ASP A 140 2.68 8.27 5.92
N ARG A 141 2.09 7.16 5.49
CA ARG A 141 1.87 5.95 6.30
C ARG A 141 3.15 5.45 6.99
N TYR A 142 4.29 5.54 6.30
CA TYR A 142 5.58 5.05 6.78
C TYR A 142 6.43 6.14 7.44
N LYS A 143 5.87 7.34 7.64
CA LYS A 143 6.55 8.46 8.31
C LYS A 143 7.90 8.81 7.66
N ILE A 144 7.99 8.72 6.33
CA ILE A 144 9.22 8.98 5.57
C ILE A 144 9.73 10.40 5.85
N ARG A 145 8.81 11.35 6.06
CA ARG A 145 9.17 12.74 6.40
C ARG A 145 9.95 12.86 7.71
N GLN A 146 9.79 11.93 8.65
CA GLN A 146 10.54 11.94 9.92
C GLN A 146 12.03 11.65 9.73
N ALA A 147 12.44 11.10 8.58
CA ALA A 147 13.85 10.92 8.26
C ALA A 147 14.57 12.26 8.00
N PHE A 148 13.84 13.33 7.68
CA PHE A 148 14.41 14.66 7.45
C PHE A 148 14.48 15.44 8.76
N ILE A 149 15.67 15.46 9.36
CA ILE A 149 15.91 16.12 10.64
C ILE A 149 16.80 17.35 10.50
N ALA A 150 16.58 18.33 11.38
CA ALA A 150 17.50 19.44 11.57
C ALA A 150 18.85 18.93 12.11
N ALA A 151 19.93 19.65 11.82
CA ALA A 151 21.18 19.43 12.54
C ALA A 151 21.02 19.79 14.03
N PRO A 152 21.80 19.21 14.95
CA PRO A 152 21.72 19.52 16.38
C PRO A 152 21.76 21.04 16.65
N GLY A 153 20.91 21.51 17.55
CA GLY A 153 20.77 22.93 17.89
C GLY A 153 19.96 23.77 16.88
N ASN A 154 19.42 23.15 15.82
CA ASN A 154 18.59 23.83 14.83
C ASN A 154 17.17 23.26 14.79
N SER A 155 16.27 24.01 14.14
CA SER A 155 14.88 23.60 13.89
C SER A 155 14.58 23.67 12.39
N LEU A 156 13.77 22.73 11.89
CA LEU A 156 13.18 22.82 10.55
C LEU A 156 11.85 23.58 10.63
N ILE A 157 11.71 24.63 9.83
CA ILE A 157 10.47 25.40 9.69
C ILE A 157 9.88 25.07 8.33
N VAL A 158 8.62 24.66 8.32
CA VAL A 158 7.85 24.37 7.10
C VAL A 158 6.83 25.48 6.92
N ALA A 159 6.82 26.10 5.75
CA ALA A 159 5.84 27.09 5.35
C ALA A 159 5.27 26.71 3.98
N ASP A 160 3.94 26.74 3.87
CA ASP A 160 3.21 26.51 2.63
C ASP A 160 2.36 27.74 2.33
N TYR A 161 2.10 28.02 1.06
CA TYR A 161 1.23 29.12 0.67
C TYR A 161 -0.21 28.76 1.03
N GLY A 162 -0.86 29.60 1.83
CA GLY A 162 -2.30 29.50 2.07
C GLY A 162 -3.07 29.68 0.77
N GLN A 163 -4.07 28.83 0.55
CA GLN A 163 -5.01 28.95 -0.56
C GLN A 163 -6.12 29.94 -0.23
#